data_AF-A0A1C5QVT8-F1
#
_entry.id   AF-A0A1C5QVT8-F1
#
_cell.length_a   1.000
_cell.length_b   1.000
_cell.length_c   1.000
_cell.angle_alpha   90.00
_cell.angle_beta   90.00
_cell.angle_gamma   90.00
#
_symmetry.space_group_name_H-M   'P 1'
#
loop_
_entity.id
_entity.type
_entity.pdbx_description
1 polymer ?
#
loop_
_entity_poly.entity_id
_entity_poly.type
_entity_poly.pdbx_seq_one_letter_code
_entity_poly.pdbx_strand_id
1 'polypeptide(L)'
;MEGKKVLLVDTDPQGSLTISMGWQQPDELPTTLSTLMAKAMNDQPIQPGEGILHHAEGVDLIPANIELAGLEVALVNSMNREKMLKQVLDSAKREYDFILLDCILQKLMHRSDVDSIICATDAG
;
A
#
# COMPACT_ATOMS: atom_id res chain seq x y z
N MET A 1 -13.59 -18.48 -6.60
CA MET A 1 -12.68 -17.98 -5.53
C MET A 1 -13.52 -17.27 -4.48
N GLU A 2 -14.50 -17.95 -3.88
CA GLU A 2 -15.41 -17.32 -2.91
C GLU A 2 -14.81 -17.37 -1.50
N GLY A 3 -14.92 -16.27 -0.76
CA GLY A 3 -14.54 -16.17 0.66
C GLY A 3 -13.09 -15.77 0.95
N LYS A 4 -12.31 -15.35 -0.05
CA LYS A 4 -10.93 -14.89 0.14
C LYS A 4 -10.89 -13.40 0.50
N LYS A 5 -10.15 -13.05 1.55
CA LYS A 5 -9.93 -11.66 1.95
C LYS A 5 -8.80 -11.06 1.13
N VAL A 6 -9.09 -9.95 0.45
CA VAL A 6 -8.14 -9.27 -0.43
C VAL A 6 -7.88 -7.86 0.08
N LEU A 7 -6.60 -7.52 0.23
CA LEU A 7 -6.14 -6.17 0.49
C LEU A 7 -5.49 -5.62 -0.78
N LEU A 8 -5.97 -4.47 -1.24
CA LEU A 8 -5.29 -3.66 -2.23
C LEU A 8 -4.39 -2.66 -1.51
N VAL A 9 -3.25 -2.33 -2.11
CA VAL A 9 -2.35 -1.29 -1.63
C VAL A 9 -2.03 -0.40 -2.81
N ASP A 10 -2.50 0.83 -2.75
CA ASP A 10 -2.16 1.85 -3.72
C ASP A 10 -0.71 2.29 -3.48
N THR A 11 0.14 2.17 -4.49
CA THR A 11 1.56 2.57 -4.40
C THR A 11 1.91 3.73 -5.33
N ASP A 12 0.90 4.33 -5.98
CA ASP A 12 1.08 5.51 -6.82
C ASP A 12 0.75 6.78 -6.03
N PRO A 13 1.67 7.74 -5.91
CA PRO A 13 1.36 9.05 -5.32
C PRO A 13 0.20 9.80 -5.97
N GLN A 14 -0.23 9.45 -7.19
CA GLN A 14 -1.44 10.02 -7.80
C GLN A 14 -2.73 9.50 -7.15
N GLY A 15 -2.69 8.38 -6.43
CA GLY A 15 -3.86 7.83 -5.73
C GLY A 15 -4.96 7.32 -6.68
N SER A 16 -4.59 6.91 -7.90
CA SER A 16 -5.55 6.53 -8.95
C SER A 16 -6.45 5.37 -8.52
N LEU A 17 -5.88 4.33 -7.91
CA LEU A 17 -6.66 3.23 -7.32
C LEU A 17 -7.51 3.71 -6.14
N THR A 18 -6.97 4.57 -5.28
CA THR A 18 -7.71 5.12 -4.14
C THR A 18 -8.97 5.86 -4.58
N ILE A 19 -8.85 6.67 -5.63
CA ILE A 19 -9.97 7.42 -6.22
C ILE A 19 -10.95 6.47 -6.92
N SER A 20 -10.46 5.51 -7.69
CA SER A 20 -11.33 4.56 -8.42
C SER A 20 -12.13 3.66 -7.48
N MET A 21 -11.59 3.37 -6.29
CA MET A 21 -12.26 2.66 -5.20
C MET A 21 -13.24 3.52 -4.39
N GLY A 22 -13.45 4.80 -4.78
CA GLY A 22 -14.50 5.65 -4.21
C GLY A 22 -14.04 6.71 -3.21
N TRP A 23 -12.77 6.72 -2.80
CA TRP A 23 -12.22 7.77 -1.93
C TRP A 23 -11.69 8.94 -2.76
N GLN A 24 -12.60 9.86 -3.13
CA GLN A 24 -12.35 10.96 -4.08
C GLN A 24 -11.37 12.04 -3.58
N GLN A 25 -11.07 12.09 -2.29
CA GLN A 25 -10.19 13.08 -1.68
C GLN A 25 -9.09 12.39 -0.86
N PRO A 26 -8.09 11.75 -1.51
CA PRO A 26 -7.06 10.99 -0.80
C PRO A 26 -6.22 11.85 0.17
N ASP A 27 -6.03 13.13 -0.14
CA ASP A 27 -5.27 14.06 0.68
C ASP A 27 -5.97 14.42 2.01
N GLU A 28 -7.28 14.17 2.13
CA GLU A 28 -8.03 14.39 3.37
C GLU A 28 -8.05 13.14 4.28
N LEU A 29 -7.50 12.02 3.81
CA LEU A 29 -7.44 10.78 4.58
C LEU A 29 -6.41 10.92 5.71
N PRO A 30 -6.76 10.55 6.96
CA PRO A 30 -5.88 10.73 8.11
C PRO A 30 -4.67 9.78 8.10
N THR A 31 -4.73 8.71 7.32
CA THR A 31 -3.67 7.70 7.23
C THR A 31 -3.67 7.12 5.83
N THR A 32 -2.51 7.19 5.18
CA THR A 32 -2.24 6.59 3.87
C THR A 32 -0.96 5.77 3.92
N LEU A 33 -0.57 5.15 2.81
CA LEU A 33 0.69 4.42 2.70
C LEU A 33 1.89 5.29 3.10
N SER A 34 1.90 6.58 2.74
CA SER A 34 2.98 7.51 3.12
C SER A 34 3.10 7.62 4.64
N THR A 35 1.97 7.72 5.35
CA THR A 35 1.90 7.78 6.82
C THR A 35 2.49 6.51 7.44
N LEU A 36 2.05 5.33 6.96
CA LEU A 36 2.49 4.03 7.48
C LEU A 36 3.99 3.80 7.22
N MET A 37 4.48 4.16 6.03
CA MET A 37 5.89 4.05 5.69
C MET A 37 6.75 5.04 6.49
N ALA A 38 6.24 6.25 6.78
CA ALA A 38 6.92 7.20 7.66
C ALA A 38 7.01 6.67 9.11
N LYS A 39 5.97 5.98 9.61
CA LYS A 39 6.04 5.29 10.93
C LYS A 39 7.11 4.20 10.92
N ALA A 40 7.12 3.36 9.90
CA ALA A 40 8.13 2.32 9.70
C ALA A 40 9.56 2.90 9.66
N MET A 41 9.76 4.02 8.97
CA MET A 41 11.03 4.73 8.90
C MET A 41 11.53 5.21 10.27
N ASN A 42 10.61 5.60 11.15
CA ASN A 42 10.91 6.11 12.49
C ASN A 42 10.83 5.03 13.58
N ASP A 43 10.83 3.74 13.20
CA ASP A 43 10.68 2.58 14.09
C ASP A 43 9.43 2.69 15.02
N GLN A 44 8.38 3.34 14.53
CA GLN A 44 7.10 3.45 15.25
C GLN A 44 6.22 2.24 14.97
N PRO A 45 5.47 1.74 15.97
CA PRO A 45 4.59 0.59 15.79
C PRO A 45 3.42 0.94 14.85
N ILE A 46 3.15 0.04 13.91
CA ILE A 46 1.95 0.05 13.05
C ILE A 46 0.96 -0.92 13.67
N GLN A 47 -0.23 -0.45 14.01
CA GLN A 47 -1.27 -1.31 14.60
C GLN A 47 -1.91 -2.17 13.51
N PRO A 48 -2.37 -3.40 13.82
CA PRO A 48 -3.17 -4.19 12.89
C PRO A 48 -4.40 -3.40 12.43
N GLY A 49 -4.67 -3.39 11.12
CA GLY A 49 -5.76 -2.63 10.52
C GLY A 49 -5.53 -1.11 10.39
N GLU A 50 -4.39 -0.58 10.83
CA GLU A 50 -4.12 0.86 10.75
C GLU A 50 -4.01 1.33 9.28
N GLY A 51 -4.76 2.36 8.92
CA GLY A 51 -4.79 2.91 7.55
C GLY A 51 -5.53 2.04 6.53
N ILE A 52 -6.20 0.97 6.97
CA ILE A 52 -7.02 0.14 6.10
C ILE A 52 -8.42 0.73 5.97
N LEU A 53 -8.87 0.90 4.74
CA LEU A 53 -10.21 1.32 4.36
C LEU A 53 -11.01 0.12 3.85
N HIS A 54 -12.27 0.03 4.27
CA HIS A 54 -13.15 -1.09 3.91
C HIS A 54 -14.10 -0.70 2.76
N HIS A 55 -14.02 -1.39 1.63
CA HIS A 55 -14.95 -1.19 0.51
C HIS A 55 -16.19 -2.06 0.66
N ALA A 56 -17.35 -1.55 0.23
CA ALA A 56 -18.63 -2.24 0.35
C ALA A 56 -18.70 -3.59 -0.40
N GLU A 57 -17.83 -3.76 -1.40
CA GLU A 57 -17.73 -4.99 -2.20
C GLU A 57 -16.88 -6.10 -1.56
N GLY A 58 -16.39 -5.88 -0.32
CA GLY A 58 -15.63 -6.88 0.44
C GLY A 58 -14.15 -6.94 0.11
N VAL A 59 -13.62 -5.86 -0.47
CA VAL A 59 -12.19 -5.64 -0.72
C VAL A 59 -11.71 -4.50 0.15
N ASP A 60 -10.53 -4.65 0.75
CA ASP A 60 -9.95 -3.60 1.59
C ASP A 60 -8.83 -2.87 0.85
N LEU A 61 -8.50 -1.66 1.29
CA LEU A 61 -7.52 -0.78 0.65
C LEU A 61 -6.61 -0.10 1.67
N ILE A 62 -5.30 -0.12 1.44
CA ILE A 62 -4.37 0.90 1.96
C ILE A 62 -4.26 1.99 0.88
N PRO A 63 -4.73 3.22 1.16
CA PRO A 63 -4.79 4.29 0.17
C PRO A 63 -3.43 4.98 0.00
N ALA A 64 -3.25 5.67 -1.12
CA ALA A 64 -2.11 6.53 -1.39
C ALA A 64 -2.55 7.99 -1.65
N ASN A 65 -1.63 8.91 -1.45
CA ASN A 65 -1.80 10.33 -1.72
C ASN A 65 -0.46 10.95 -2.14
N ILE A 66 -0.49 12.25 -2.47
CA ILE A 66 0.68 12.95 -3.04
C ILE A 66 1.90 12.96 -2.11
N GLU A 67 1.69 12.81 -0.80
CA GLU A 67 2.77 12.75 0.19
C GLU A 67 3.71 11.57 -0.03
N LEU A 68 3.23 10.48 -0.66
CA LEU A 68 4.05 9.33 -1.00
C LEU A 68 5.21 9.72 -1.93
N ALA A 69 5.01 10.64 -2.88
CA ALA A 69 6.07 11.15 -3.74
C ALA A 69 7.18 11.86 -2.95
N GLY A 70 6.79 12.65 -1.94
CA GLY A 70 7.73 13.32 -1.05
C GLY A 70 8.57 12.33 -0.25
N LEU A 71 7.93 11.27 0.24
CA LEU A 71 8.63 10.19 0.95
C LEU A 71 9.57 9.43 0.02
N GLU A 72 9.16 9.10 -1.21
CA GLU A 72 10.01 8.43 -2.18
C GLU A 72 11.27 9.22 -2.51
N VAL A 73 11.16 10.54 -2.71
CA VAL A 73 12.31 11.43 -2.94
C VAL A 73 13.27 11.41 -1.73
N ALA A 74 12.74 11.43 -0.51
CA ALA A 74 13.56 11.33 0.70
C ALA A 74 14.27 9.96 0.82
N LEU A 75 13.67 8.90 0.25
CA LEU A 75 14.18 7.53 0.30
C LEU A 75 15.08 7.14 -0.88
N VAL A 76 15.27 7.99 -1.90
CA VAL A 76 16.11 7.70 -3.09
C VAL A 76 17.53 7.24 -2.73
N ASN A 77 18.09 7.72 -1.63
CA ASN A 77 19.44 7.37 -1.16
C ASN A 77 19.47 6.29 -0.07
N SER A 78 18.31 5.78 0.34
CA SER A 78 18.17 4.79 1.40
C SER A 78 17.73 3.45 0.81
N MET A 79 18.48 2.37 1.03
CA MET A 79 18.07 0.99 0.67
C MET A 79 16.84 0.48 1.47
N ASN A 80 16.08 1.37 2.12
CA ASN A 80 15.09 1.03 3.12
C ASN A 80 13.64 1.05 2.61
N ARG A 81 13.35 1.50 1.38
CA ARG A 81 11.97 1.59 0.88
C ARG A 81 11.26 0.24 0.88
N GLU A 82 11.89 -0.79 0.30
CA GLU A 82 11.36 -2.15 0.27
C GLU A 82 11.17 -2.72 1.69
N LYS A 83 12.11 -2.41 2.59
CA LYS A 83 12.03 -2.80 4.00
C LYS A 83 10.83 -2.15 4.71
N MET A 84 10.61 -0.85 4.50
CA MET A 84 9.48 -0.13 5.09
C MET A 84 8.15 -0.67 4.57
N LEU A 85 8.03 -0.85 3.26
CA LEU A 85 6.83 -1.44 2.66
C LEU A 85 6.60 -2.85 3.24
N LYS A 86 7.63 -3.68 3.35
CA LYS A 86 7.54 -5.01 3.96
C LYS A 86 7.02 -4.96 5.40
N GLN A 87 7.47 -4.01 6.22
CA GLN A 87 6.96 -3.82 7.58
C GLN A 87 5.48 -3.43 7.61
N VAL A 88 5.04 -2.56 6.69
CA VAL A 88 3.61 -2.22 6.53
C VAL A 88 2.82 -3.48 6.16
N LEU A 89 3.26 -4.23 5.16
CA LEU A 89 2.56 -5.43 4.68
C LEU A 89 2.52 -6.55 5.74
N ASP A 90 3.60 -6.73 6.51
CA ASP A 90 3.67 -7.74 7.57
C ASP A 90 2.63 -7.48 8.67
N SER A 91 2.23 -6.22 8.89
CA SER A 91 1.15 -5.88 9.83
C SER A 91 -0.22 -6.38 9.37
N ALA A 92 -0.46 -6.45 8.06
CA ALA A 92 -1.72 -6.88 7.46
C ALA A 92 -1.73 -8.38 7.06
N LYS A 93 -0.57 -8.98 6.85
CA LYS A 93 -0.41 -10.34 6.28
C LYS A 93 -1.17 -11.45 7.01
N ARG A 94 -1.51 -11.28 8.29
CA ARG A 94 -2.28 -12.26 9.07
C ARG A 94 -3.78 -12.21 8.82
N GLU A 95 -4.29 -11.11 8.27
CA GLU A 95 -5.72 -10.85 8.12
C GLU A 95 -6.24 -11.07 6.69
N TYR A 96 -5.34 -11.13 5.71
CA TYR A 96 -5.67 -11.23 4.29
C TYR A 96 -5.07 -12.48 3.66
N ASP A 97 -5.83 -13.10 2.76
CA ASP A 97 -5.35 -14.21 1.93
C ASP A 97 -4.47 -13.71 0.78
N PHE A 98 -4.77 -12.51 0.26
CA PHE A 98 -4.05 -11.88 -0.84
C PHE A 98 -3.80 -10.41 -0.55
N ILE A 99 -2.60 -9.95 -0.93
CA ILE A 99 -2.25 -8.53 -0.95
C ILE A 99 -1.85 -8.19 -2.39
N LEU A 100 -2.57 -7.26 -3.00
CA LEU A 100 -2.33 -6.77 -4.36
C LEU A 100 -1.73 -5.38 -4.27
N LEU A 101 -0.56 -5.18 -4.90
CA LEU A 101 0.04 -3.86 -5.00
C LEU A 101 -0.35 -3.26 -6.35
N ASP A 102 -0.94 -2.06 -6.33
CA ASP A 102 -1.14 -1.24 -7.53
C ASP A 102 0.17 -0.56 -7.86
N CYS A 103 0.94 -1.20 -8.75
CA CYS A 103 2.21 -0.69 -9.21
C CYS A 103 2.07 -0.22 -10.65
N ILE A 104 2.21 1.09 -10.86
CA ILE A 104 2.67 1.60 -12.16
C ILE A 104 4.06 1.02 -12.39
N LEU A 105 4.37 0.66 -13.64
CA LEU A 105 5.65 0.15 -14.12
C LEU A 105 6.85 1.01 -13.65
N GLN A 106 7.31 0.83 -12.40
CA GLN A 106 8.64 1.21 -11.93
C GLN A 106 8.99 0.56 -10.58
N LYS A 107 9.77 -0.53 -10.69
CA LYS A 107 10.82 -0.96 -9.74
C LYS A 107 10.48 -0.93 -8.24
N LEU A 108 9.90 -2.01 -7.71
CA LEU A 108 9.80 -2.12 -6.25
C LEU A 108 10.20 -3.44 -5.60
N MET A 109 10.48 -4.55 -6.30
CA MET A 109 10.95 -5.77 -5.61
C MET A 109 11.84 -6.67 -6.49
N HIS A 110 12.92 -7.20 -5.91
CA HIS A 110 13.60 -8.39 -6.46
C HIS A 110 12.63 -9.58 -6.44
N ARG A 111 12.57 -10.34 -7.55
CA ARG A 111 11.63 -11.46 -7.79
C ARG A 111 11.57 -12.54 -6.70
N SER A 112 12.52 -12.58 -5.77
CA SER A 112 12.68 -13.64 -4.77
C SER A 112 11.82 -13.49 -3.50
N ASP A 113 11.13 -12.36 -3.29
CA ASP A 113 10.31 -12.11 -2.09
C ASP A 113 8.79 -12.27 -2.31
N VAL A 114 8.36 -12.73 -3.49
CA VAL A 114 6.97 -12.59 -3.98
C VAL A 114 6.33 -13.95 -4.28
N ASP A 115 5.97 -14.71 -3.25
CA ASP A 115 5.12 -15.91 -3.41
C ASP A 115 3.62 -15.59 -3.32
N SER A 116 3.23 -14.36 -2.97
CA SER A 116 1.81 -13.99 -2.73
C SER A 116 1.42 -12.56 -3.12
N ILE A 117 2.34 -11.79 -3.70
CA ILE A 117 2.06 -10.44 -4.20
C ILE A 117 1.79 -10.56 -5.70
N ILE A 118 0.55 -10.26 -6.09
CA ILE A 118 0.20 -10.13 -7.51
C ILE A 118 0.19 -8.62 -7.79
N CYS A 119 1.10 -8.17 -8.65
CA CYS A 119 1.02 -6.83 -9.21
C CYS A 119 -0.21 -6.78 -10.13
N ALA A 120 -1.22 -6.01 -9.75
CA ALA A 120 -2.27 -5.63 -10.67
C ALA A 120 -1.82 -4.34 -11.36
N THR A 121 -1.75 -4.36 -12.69
CA THR A 121 -1.57 -3.13 -13.48
C THR A 121 -2.94 -2.69 -13.95
N ASP A 122 -3.27 -1.42 -13.71
CA ASP A 122 -4.44 -0.80 -14.34
C ASP A 122 -4.33 -0.92 -15.88
N ALA A 123 -5.43 -1.28 -16.52
CA ALA A 123 -5.57 -1.40 -17.97
C ALA A 123 -6.37 -0.21 -18.49
N GLY A 124 -5.90 0.99 -18.16
CA GLY A 124 -6.42 2.28 -18.63
C GLY A 124 -5.50 2.95 -19.63
#